data_AF-G8XAJ4-F1
#
_entry.id   AF-G8XAJ4-F1
#
_cell.length_a   1.000
_cell.length_b   1.000
_cell.length_c   1.000
_cell.angle_alpha   90.00
_cell.angle_beta   90.00
_cell.angle_gamma   90.00
#
_symmetry.space_group_name_H-M   'P 1'
#
loop_
_entity.id
_entity.type
_entity.pdbx_description
1 polymer ?
#
loop_
_entity_poly.entity_id
_entity_poly.type
_entity_poly.pdbx_seq_one_letter_code
_entity_poly.pdbx_strand_id
1 'polypeptide(L)'
;MIPFLYQGQYYDHDIELAYNRFRYYNPETGTYISQDPIGLLGGNELYAYVKNSNIQIDKFGWYSDLLDTGMGHHLMPRSVAKKLDITELAQTNSIAWYPNNGINTATLHGEMHTNLINEGVPYHGSKFTGTVDDFFDKGAKAYKDIDTKGFLKIPGTKEKLFKNLTPGEALDKIKELFDSGSIPCK
;
A
#
# COMPACT_ATOMS: atom_id res chain seq x y z
N MET A 1 -36.69 9.45 8.23
CA MET A 1 -35.51 8.77 8.82
C MET A 1 -34.27 9.29 8.09
N ILE A 2 -33.14 9.47 8.77
CA ILE A 2 -31.91 9.97 8.15
C ILE A 2 -31.16 8.74 7.60
N PRO A 3 -31.01 8.58 6.27
CA PRO A 3 -30.45 7.36 5.68
C PRO A 3 -28.91 7.36 5.68
N PHE A 4 -28.28 8.15 6.55
CA PHE A 4 -26.83 8.34 6.58
C PHE A 4 -26.28 7.87 7.92
N LEU A 5 -25.23 7.05 7.86
CA LEU A 5 -24.47 6.60 9.03
C LEU A 5 -23.14 7.35 9.10
N TYR A 6 -22.01 6.63 9.11
CA TYR A 6 -20.68 7.25 8.98
C TYR A 6 -20.52 7.93 7.62
N GLN A 7 -19.55 8.83 7.50
CA GLN A 7 -19.31 9.58 6.25
C GLN A 7 -19.14 8.63 5.06
N GLY A 8 -20.00 8.77 4.04
CA GLY A 8 -19.99 7.94 2.83
C GLY A 8 -20.90 6.70 2.88
N GLN A 9 -21.58 6.44 4.01
CA GLN A 9 -22.49 5.31 4.17
C GLN A 9 -23.94 5.73 3.94
N TYR A 10 -24.64 4.96 3.10
CA TYR A 10 -26.08 5.07 2.87
C TYR A 10 -26.77 3.82 3.41
N TYR A 11 -27.63 3.98 4.41
CA TYR A 11 -28.34 2.85 5.03
C TYR A 11 -29.56 2.46 4.21
N ASP A 12 -29.60 1.18 3.84
CA ASP A 12 -30.71 0.53 3.18
C ASP A 12 -31.54 -0.23 4.20
N HIS A 13 -32.77 0.22 4.41
CA HIS A 13 -33.70 -0.32 5.40
C HIS A 13 -34.27 -1.68 5.00
N ASP A 14 -34.31 -2.01 3.70
CA ASP A 14 -34.94 -3.24 3.22
C ASP A 14 -34.05 -4.46 3.49
N ILE A 15 -32.73 -4.24 3.57
CA ILE A 15 -31.72 -5.29 3.79
C ILE A 15 -30.92 -5.09 5.08
N GLU A 16 -31.19 -4.03 5.84
CA GLU A 16 -30.53 -3.67 7.10
C GLU A 16 -29.00 -3.52 7.00
N LEU A 17 -28.52 -3.07 5.84
CA LEU A 17 -27.10 -2.87 5.56
C LEU A 17 -26.82 -1.44 5.07
N ALA A 18 -25.62 -0.97 5.33
CA ALA A 18 -25.15 0.30 4.81
C ALA A 18 -24.28 0.10 3.57
N TYR A 19 -24.69 0.68 2.46
CA TYR A 19 -23.87 0.77 1.26
C TYR A 19 -22.70 1.74 1.50
N ASN A 20 -21.48 1.21 1.40
CA ASN A 20 -20.24 1.98 1.46
C ASN A 20 -19.43 1.76 0.18
N ARG A 21 -19.93 2.34 -0.93
CA ARG A 21 -19.39 2.20 -2.30
C ARG A 21 -19.16 0.74 -2.74
N PHE A 22 -18.00 0.17 -2.46
CA PHE A 22 -17.62 -1.14 -3.01
C PHE A 22 -18.04 -2.30 -2.11
N ARG A 23 -18.54 -2.02 -0.90
CA ARG A 23 -18.93 -3.03 0.07
C ARG A 23 -20.20 -2.63 0.82
N TYR A 24 -20.91 -3.64 1.31
CA TYR A 24 -22.01 -3.47 2.27
C TYR A 24 -21.49 -3.68 3.69
N TYR A 25 -21.77 -2.72 4.56
CA TYR A 25 -21.40 -2.70 5.97
C TYR A 25 -22.62 -3.08 6.81
N ASN A 26 -22.45 -4.03 7.73
CA ASN A 26 -23.46 -4.36 8.72
C ASN A 26 -23.21 -3.51 9.99
N PRO A 27 -24.11 -2.56 10.30
CA PRO A 27 -23.95 -1.70 11.48
C PRO A 27 -24.20 -2.42 12.81
N GLU A 28 -24.89 -3.56 12.82
CA GLU A 28 -25.10 -4.38 14.01
C GLU A 28 -23.81 -5.11 14.41
N THR A 29 -23.10 -5.69 13.44
CA THR A 29 -21.85 -6.43 13.69
C THR A 29 -20.60 -5.55 13.64
N GLY A 30 -20.70 -4.35 13.05
CA GLY A 30 -19.59 -3.43 12.89
C GLY A 30 -18.59 -3.83 11.79
N THR A 31 -18.98 -4.67 10.84
CA THR A 31 -18.09 -5.26 9.81
C THR A 31 -18.69 -5.21 8.41
N TYR A 32 -17.86 -5.36 7.39
CA TYR A 32 -18.34 -5.64 6.03
C TYR A 32 -18.82 -7.08 5.92
N ILE A 33 -19.86 -7.28 5.11
CA ILE A 33 -20.42 -8.62 4.84
C ILE A 33 -19.67 -9.37 3.72
N SER A 34 -18.74 -8.69 3.05
CA SER A 34 -17.88 -9.25 2.01
C SER A 34 -16.41 -8.98 2.33
N GLN A 35 -15.52 -9.89 1.89
CA GLN A 35 -14.08 -9.66 1.97
C GLN A 35 -13.69 -8.38 1.23
N ASP A 36 -12.62 -7.75 1.69
CA ASP A 36 -11.98 -6.66 0.98
C ASP A 36 -11.64 -7.10 -0.46
N PRO A 37 -12.16 -6.40 -1.49
CA PRO A 37 -11.86 -6.71 -2.89
C PRO A 37 -10.36 -6.65 -3.25
N ILE A 38 -9.54 -5.89 -2.49
CA ILE A 38 -8.07 -5.88 -2.65
C ILE A 38 -7.37 -6.94 -1.78
N GLY A 39 -8.13 -7.76 -1.06
CA GLY A 39 -7.66 -8.89 -0.27
C GLY A 39 -6.67 -8.48 0.82
N LEU A 40 -5.63 -9.29 1.01
CA LEU A 40 -4.61 -9.08 2.06
C LEU A 40 -3.82 -7.77 1.90
N LEU A 41 -3.95 -7.06 0.77
CA LEU A 41 -3.33 -5.75 0.59
C LEU A 41 -4.07 -4.65 1.36
N GLY A 42 -5.36 -4.84 1.67
CA GLY A 42 -6.11 -4.01 2.62
C GLY A 42 -5.76 -4.31 4.09
N GLY A 43 -4.87 -5.28 4.34
CA GLY A 43 -4.49 -5.75 5.66
C GLY A 43 -5.07 -7.13 5.98
N ASN A 44 -4.77 -7.61 7.19
CA ASN A 44 -5.19 -8.95 7.62
C ASN A 44 -6.67 -9.03 8.04
N GLU A 45 -7.31 -7.89 8.23
CA GLU A 45 -8.70 -7.80 8.68
C GLU A 45 -9.63 -7.64 7.47
N LEU A 46 -9.83 -8.73 6.73
CA LEU A 46 -10.54 -8.74 5.43
C LEU A 46 -11.98 -8.21 5.47
N TYR A 47 -12.60 -8.16 6.65
CA TYR A 47 -13.98 -7.70 6.82
C TYR A 47 -14.10 -6.42 7.67
N ALA A 48 -12.98 -5.82 8.10
CA ALA A 48 -13.04 -4.66 8.97
C ALA A 48 -13.37 -3.38 8.20
N TYR A 49 -14.11 -2.48 8.85
CA TYR A 49 -14.36 -1.12 8.36
C TYR A 49 -13.13 -0.24 8.52
N VAL A 50 -12.77 0.09 9.76
CA VAL A 50 -11.55 0.81 10.15
C VAL A 50 -11.14 0.37 11.54
N LYS A 51 -9.90 0.64 11.96
CA LYS A 51 -9.44 0.29 13.32
C LYS A 51 -10.05 1.18 14.40
N ASN A 52 -10.32 2.45 14.09
CA ASN A 52 -10.99 3.37 15.01
C ASN A 52 -11.93 4.33 14.27
N SER A 53 -13.24 4.06 14.34
CA SER A 53 -14.29 4.84 13.66
C SER A 53 -14.43 6.28 14.15
N ASN A 54 -13.83 6.66 15.28
CA ASN A 54 -13.85 8.04 15.77
C ASN A 54 -12.84 8.95 15.04
N ILE A 55 -11.82 8.38 14.40
CA ILE A 55 -10.74 9.15 13.76
C ILE A 55 -10.38 8.67 12.34
N GLN A 56 -10.94 7.54 11.89
CA GLN A 56 -10.69 6.94 10.58
C GLN A 56 -12.01 6.71 9.83
N ILE A 57 -11.93 6.81 8.50
CA ILE A 57 -13.06 6.56 7.59
C ILE A 57 -12.52 5.77 6.40
N ASP A 58 -13.20 4.69 6.02
CA ASP A 58 -12.90 3.92 4.82
C ASP A 58 -13.70 4.46 3.63
N LYS A 59 -13.19 5.54 3.03
CA LYS A 59 -13.87 6.30 1.96
C LYS A 59 -14.17 5.46 0.70
N PHE A 60 -13.41 4.40 0.47
CA PHE A 60 -13.49 3.57 -0.74
C PHE A 60 -13.70 2.09 -0.47
N GLY A 61 -13.91 1.68 0.77
CA GLY A 61 -13.94 0.25 1.04
C GLY A 61 -12.57 -0.43 0.95
N TRP A 62 -11.43 0.30 0.94
CA TRP A 62 -10.05 -0.17 0.77
C TRP A 62 -9.10 0.71 1.59
N TYR A 63 -8.43 0.20 2.63
CA TYR A 63 -7.57 1.06 3.44
C TYR A 63 -6.41 0.36 4.16
N SER A 64 -5.16 0.80 3.94
CA SER A 64 -4.07 0.57 4.89
C SER A 64 -3.09 1.75 4.95
N ASP A 65 -2.99 2.37 6.12
CA ASP A 65 -1.93 3.33 6.47
C ASP A 65 -0.55 2.66 6.51
N LEU A 66 0.49 3.41 6.14
CA LEU A 66 1.89 3.00 6.18
C LEU A 66 2.50 3.17 7.57
N LEU A 67 1.91 2.52 8.57
CA LEU A 67 2.42 2.50 9.94
C LEU A 67 3.78 1.78 10.02
N ASP A 68 4.68 2.24 10.89
CA ASP A 68 6.02 1.64 11.14
C ASP A 68 5.94 0.17 11.64
N THR A 69 4.79 -0.23 12.17
CA THR A 69 4.50 -1.61 12.60
C THR A 69 3.99 -2.50 11.47
N GLY A 70 3.68 -1.92 10.30
CA GLY A 70 3.17 -2.63 9.13
C GLY A 70 4.24 -3.04 8.13
N MET A 71 3.80 -3.32 6.91
CA MET A 71 4.63 -3.81 5.80
C MET A 71 5.37 -2.70 5.04
N GLY A 72 5.00 -1.44 5.27
CA GLY A 72 5.48 -0.31 4.47
C GLY A 72 5.05 -0.43 3.01
N HIS A 73 5.56 0.50 2.19
CA HIS A 73 5.36 0.47 0.75
C HIS A 73 6.56 -0.21 0.07
N HIS A 74 6.29 -1.30 -0.65
CA HIS A 74 7.30 -1.97 -1.47
C HIS A 74 7.43 -1.20 -2.78
N LEU A 75 8.46 -0.37 -2.90
CA LEU A 75 8.68 0.52 -4.05
C LEU A 75 8.71 -0.26 -5.37
N MET A 76 9.38 -1.42 -5.39
CA MET A 76 9.16 -2.43 -6.41
C MET A 76 8.10 -3.41 -5.93
N PRO A 77 6.97 -3.56 -6.66
CA PRO A 77 5.98 -4.58 -6.30
C PRO A 77 6.62 -5.96 -6.27
N ARG A 78 6.40 -6.72 -5.19
CA ARG A 78 6.99 -8.07 -5.01
C ARG A 78 6.71 -9.03 -6.17
N SER A 79 5.53 -8.90 -6.80
CA SER A 79 5.16 -9.71 -7.97
C SER A 79 5.99 -9.36 -9.20
N VAL A 80 6.40 -8.10 -9.35
CA VAL A 80 7.31 -7.63 -10.41
C VAL A 80 8.74 -8.07 -10.10
N ALA A 81 9.20 -7.91 -8.85
CA ALA A 81 10.50 -8.42 -8.40
C ALA A 81 10.64 -9.92 -8.67
N LYS A 82 9.61 -10.72 -8.33
CA LYS A 82 9.56 -12.15 -8.63
C LYS A 82 9.61 -12.46 -10.13
N LYS A 83 8.94 -11.65 -10.97
CA LYS A 83 8.96 -11.80 -12.43
C LYS A 83 10.34 -11.51 -13.02
N LEU A 84 11.07 -10.58 -12.40
CA LEU A 84 12.42 -10.16 -12.77
C LEU A 84 13.53 -10.97 -12.08
N ASP A 85 13.16 -12.01 -11.32
CA ASP A 85 14.08 -12.87 -10.57
C ASP A 85 14.93 -12.16 -9.50
N ILE A 86 14.42 -11.05 -8.95
CA ILE A 86 15.05 -10.31 -7.85
C ILE A 86 14.51 -10.86 -6.52
N THR A 87 15.05 -11.99 -6.09
CA THR A 87 14.51 -12.76 -4.97
C THR A 87 14.47 -11.98 -3.65
N GLU A 88 15.44 -11.09 -3.44
CA GLU A 88 15.61 -10.25 -2.26
C GLU A 88 14.49 -9.21 -2.11
N LEU A 89 13.89 -8.78 -3.22
CA LEU A 89 12.75 -7.84 -3.26
C LEU A 89 11.40 -8.54 -3.46
N ALA A 90 11.39 -9.86 -3.71
CA ALA A 90 10.16 -10.63 -3.91
C ALA A 90 9.52 -11.08 -2.58
N GLN A 91 10.24 -11.01 -1.47
CA GLN A 91 9.81 -11.53 -0.16
C GLN A 91 8.92 -10.55 0.60
N THR A 92 8.09 -11.04 1.51
CA THR A 92 7.23 -10.20 2.36
C THR A 92 8.03 -9.33 3.34
N ASN A 93 9.20 -9.80 3.76
CA ASN A 93 10.12 -9.11 4.64
C ASN A 93 11.22 -8.37 3.87
N SER A 94 11.05 -8.11 2.56
CA SER A 94 12.02 -7.30 1.81
C SER A 94 11.98 -5.84 2.27
N ILE A 95 13.09 -5.13 2.07
CA ILE A 95 13.18 -3.70 2.36
C ILE A 95 12.01 -2.90 1.76
N ALA A 96 11.38 -2.06 2.57
CA ALA A 96 10.23 -1.24 2.19
C ALA A 96 10.40 0.20 2.68
N TRP A 97 9.69 1.11 2.04
CA TRP A 97 9.66 2.52 2.40
C TRP A 97 8.52 2.82 3.36
N TYR A 98 8.79 3.65 4.36
CA TYR A 98 7.84 4.11 5.36
C TYR A 98 7.90 5.63 5.47
N PRO A 99 6.77 6.35 5.46
CA PRO A 99 6.77 7.78 5.74
C PRO A 99 7.16 8.05 7.21
N ASN A 100 7.73 9.22 7.48
CA ASN A 100 8.10 9.62 8.84
C ASN A 100 6.87 9.70 9.76
N ASN A 101 5.71 10.07 9.21
CA ASN A 101 4.41 9.99 9.85
C ASN A 101 3.54 8.99 9.09
N GLY A 102 3.25 7.84 9.70
CA GLY A 102 2.45 6.77 9.09
C GLY A 102 0.93 6.98 9.16
N ILE A 103 0.44 7.92 9.97
CA ILE A 103 -1.01 8.14 10.17
C ILE A 103 -1.57 8.94 9.00
N ASN A 104 -2.76 8.57 8.51
CA ASN A 104 -3.45 9.24 7.39
C ASN A 104 -2.67 9.18 6.07
N THR A 105 -1.96 8.09 5.83
CA THR A 105 -1.12 7.88 4.63
C THR A 105 -1.71 6.92 3.62
N ALA A 106 -2.90 6.36 3.85
CA ALA A 106 -3.54 5.49 2.87
C ALA A 106 -3.76 6.16 1.50
N THR A 107 -4.10 7.46 1.46
CA THR A 107 -4.20 8.20 0.18
C THR A 107 -2.86 8.25 -0.54
N LEU A 108 -1.79 8.59 0.18
CA LEU A 108 -0.42 8.58 -0.33
C LEU A 108 -0.01 7.19 -0.84
N HIS A 109 -0.39 6.14 -0.10
CA HIS A 109 -0.12 4.76 -0.50
C HIS A 109 -0.85 4.40 -1.80
N GLY A 110 -2.12 4.76 -1.92
CA GLY A 110 -2.91 4.56 -3.15
C GLY A 110 -2.38 5.36 -4.33
N GLU A 111 -1.92 6.60 -4.09
CA GLU A 111 -1.28 7.45 -5.09
C GLU A 111 -0.02 6.79 -5.65
N MET A 112 0.85 6.24 -4.80
CA MET A 112 2.05 5.51 -5.22
C MET A 112 1.73 4.32 -6.15
N HIS A 113 0.70 3.52 -5.84
CA HIS A 113 0.26 2.43 -6.72
C HIS A 113 -0.33 2.95 -8.03
N THR A 114 -1.11 4.04 -7.97
CA THR A 114 -1.73 4.65 -9.15
C THR A 114 -0.67 5.18 -10.11
N ASN A 115 0.34 5.87 -9.59
CA ASN A 115 1.42 6.43 -10.40
C ASN A 115 2.22 5.32 -11.10
N LEU A 116 2.54 4.23 -10.41
CA LEU A 116 3.18 3.06 -11.03
C LEU A 116 2.35 2.50 -12.19
N ILE A 117 1.04 2.36 -12.00
CA ILE A 117 0.13 1.87 -13.06
C ILE A 117 0.13 2.81 -14.25
N ASN A 118 0.09 4.14 -14.02
CA ASN A 118 0.12 5.14 -15.08
C ASN A 118 1.43 5.12 -15.88
N GLU A 119 2.56 4.80 -15.23
CA GLU A 119 3.85 4.58 -15.90
C GLU A 119 3.97 3.18 -16.54
N GLY A 120 2.91 2.38 -16.47
CA GLY A 120 2.83 1.06 -17.11
C GLY A 120 3.53 -0.05 -16.32
N VAL A 121 3.57 0.06 -14.99
CA VAL A 121 3.89 -1.06 -14.08
C VAL A 121 2.57 -1.72 -13.66
N PRO A 122 2.28 -2.96 -14.08
CA PRO A 122 1.01 -3.59 -13.83
C PRO A 122 0.89 -4.04 -12.37
N TYR A 123 -0.33 -4.04 -11.87
CA TYR A 123 -0.67 -4.54 -10.54
C TYR A 123 -0.25 -6.01 -10.32
N HIS A 124 -0.46 -6.84 -11.35
CA HIS A 124 0.02 -8.22 -11.35
C HIS A 124 1.34 -8.31 -12.12
N GLY A 125 2.45 -8.50 -11.40
CA GLY A 125 3.79 -8.54 -12.00
C GLY A 125 3.99 -9.62 -13.07
N SER A 126 3.16 -10.68 -13.13
CA SER A 126 3.16 -11.62 -14.26
C SER A 126 2.90 -10.96 -15.62
N LYS A 127 2.24 -9.80 -15.63
CA LYS A 127 1.98 -8.97 -16.83
C LYS A 127 3.09 -7.97 -17.12
N PHE A 128 4.10 -7.84 -16.26
CA PHE A 128 5.23 -6.96 -16.53
C PHE A 128 6.15 -7.60 -17.57
N THR A 129 6.43 -6.86 -18.64
CA THR A 129 7.21 -7.33 -19.78
C THR A 129 8.53 -6.57 -19.95
N GLY A 130 8.81 -5.59 -19.09
CA GLY A 130 10.05 -4.83 -19.12
C GLY A 130 11.20 -5.54 -18.42
N THR A 131 12.38 -4.96 -18.52
CA THR A 131 13.61 -5.32 -17.81
C THR A 131 13.63 -4.72 -16.39
N VAL A 132 14.69 -5.01 -15.64
CA VAL A 132 14.96 -4.36 -14.34
C VAL A 132 15.14 -2.86 -14.49
N ASP A 133 15.92 -2.43 -15.49
CA ASP A 133 16.13 -1.01 -15.78
C ASP A 133 14.82 -0.32 -16.20
N ASP A 134 14.00 -0.98 -17.02
CA ASP A 134 12.68 -0.45 -17.38
C ASP A 134 11.82 -0.18 -16.14
N PHE A 135 11.89 -1.06 -15.13
CA PHE A 135 11.18 -0.82 -13.89
C PHE A 135 11.71 0.41 -13.15
N PHE A 136 13.03 0.52 -12.98
CA PHE A 136 13.62 1.67 -12.26
C PHE A 136 13.30 3.00 -12.95
N ASP A 137 13.33 3.05 -14.28
CA ASP A 137 12.97 4.24 -15.04
C ASP A 137 11.49 4.62 -14.89
N LYS A 138 10.59 3.63 -14.90
CA LYS A 138 9.15 3.83 -14.67
C LYS A 138 8.87 4.25 -13.22
N GLY A 139 9.53 3.61 -12.26
CA GLY A 139 9.39 3.92 -10.84
C GLY A 139 9.89 5.32 -10.50
N ALA A 140 11.03 5.74 -11.07
CA ALA A 140 11.55 7.09 -10.90
C ALA A 140 10.53 8.15 -11.36
N LYS A 141 9.85 7.92 -12.50
CA LYS A 141 8.76 8.79 -12.96
C LYS A 141 7.53 8.74 -12.05
N ALA A 142 7.14 7.55 -11.60
CA ALA A 142 5.97 7.36 -10.74
C ALA A 142 6.11 8.07 -9.38
N TYR A 143 7.33 8.18 -8.86
CA TYR A 143 7.61 8.74 -7.54
C TYR A 143 8.14 10.18 -7.56
N LYS A 144 8.37 10.76 -8.75
CA LYS A 144 9.08 12.04 -8.92
C LYS A 144 8.46 13.23 -8.15
N ASP A 145 7.13 13.26 -8.05
CA ASP A 145 6.39 14.40 -7.48
C ASP A 145 5.98 14.14 -6.02
N ILE A 146 6.49 13.08 -5.38
CA ILE A 146 6.15 12.71 -4.01
C ILE A 146 7.25 13.19 -3.05
N ASP A 147 7.03 14.35 -2.43
CA ASP A 147 8.00 14.97 -1.52
C ASP A 147 7.96 14.45 -0.07
N THR A 148 7.00 13.57 0.25
CA THR A 148 6.85 13.05 1.62
C THR A 148 8.12 12.32 2.04
N LYS A 149 8.74 12.79 3.12
CA LYS A 149 9.97 12.19 3.65
C LYS A 149 9.69 10.99 4.54
N GLY A 150 10.55 10.00 4.43
CA GLY A 150 10.44 8.72 5.10
C GLY A 150 11.79 8.03 5.30
N PHE A 151 11.75 6.72 5.45
CA PHE A 151 12.90 5.88 5.68
C PHE A 151 12.71 4.49 5.08
N LEU A 152 13.83 3.84 4.75
CA LEU A 152 13.87 2.45 4.35
C LEU A 152 14.17 1.55 5.55
N LYS A 153 13.46 0.42 5.61
CA LYS A 153 13.55 -0.55 6.69
C LYS A 153 13.03 -1.90 6.21
N ILE A 154 13.53 -2.98 6.83
CA ILE A 154 12.97 -4.32 6.70
C ILE A 154 11.71 -4.43 7.59
N PRO A 155 10.55 -4.83 7.06
CA PRO A 155 9.34 -5.04 7.84
C PRO A 155 9.57 -5.91 9.08
N GLY A 156 9.02 -5.46 10.21
CA GLY A 156 9.14 -6.15 11.51
C GLY A 156 10.47 -6.01 12.24
N THR A 157 11.45 -5.25 11.73
CA THR A 157 12.65 -4.87 12.52
C THR A 157 12.39 -3.55 13.28
N LYS A 158 13.38 -3.01 13.99
CA LYS A 158 13.34 -1.62 14.53
C LYS A 158 14.32 -0.68 13.82
N GLU A 159 15.28 -1.26 13.11
CA GLU A 159 16.37 -0.52 12.48
C GLU A 159 15.89 0.20 11.23
N LYS A 160 16.17 1.50 11.17
CA LYS A 160 15.92 2.35 10.01
C LYS A 160 17.23 2.50 9.25
N LEU A 161 17.36 1.79 8.14
CA LEU A 161 18.60 1.64 7.38
C LEU A 161 19.02 2.95 6.71
N PHE A 162 18.06 3.60 6.04
CA PHE A 162 18.26 4.88 5.37
C PHE A 162 17.12 5.81 5.72
N LYS A 163 17.42 7.07 6.04
CA LYS A 163 16.47 8.02 6.62
C LYS A 163 16.38 9.29 5.77
N ASN A 164 15.27 10.00 5.93
CA ASN A 164 15.01 11.27 5.27
C ASN A 164 15.00 11.18 3.73
N LEU A 165 14.39 10.12 3.21
CA LEU A 165 14.26 9.84 1.78
C LEU A 165 12.81 9.99 1.33
N THR A 166 12.57 10.64 0.19
CA THR A 166 11.32 10.49 -0.57
C THR A 166 11.22 9.07 -1.14
N PRO A 167 10.05 8.63 -1.64
CA PRO A 167 9.93 7.37 -2.36
C PRO A 167 10.87 7.28 -3.57
N GLY A 168 11.09 8.38 -4.29
CA GLY A 168 12.03 8.45 -5.41
C GLY A 168 13.48 8.25 -4.96
N GLU A 169 13.94 9.03 -3.98
CA GLU A 169 15.31 8.90 -3.44
C GLU A 169 15.54 7.51 -2.80
N ALA A 170 14.50 6.92 -2.23
CA ALA A 170 14.54 5.57 -1.69
C ALA A 170 14.60 4.50 -2.79
N LEU A 171 13.93 4.72 -3.93
CA LEU A 171 14.04 3.83 -5.08
C LEU A 171 15.46 3.88 -5.66
N ASP A 172 16.07 5.06 -5.77
CA ASP A 172 17.47 5.22 -6.18
C ASP A 172 18.41 4.47 -5.24
N LYS A 173 18.17 4.55 -3.92
CA LYS A 173 18.94 3.79 -2.94
C LYS A 173 18.78 2.28 -3.12
N ILE A 174 17.58 1.80 -3.43
CA ILE A 174 17.36 0.38 -3.74
C ILE A 174 18.09 -0.03 -5.02
N LYS A 175 18.14 0.84 -6.04
CA LYS A 175 18.91 0.59 -7.26
C LYS A 175 20.40 0.44 -6.97
N GLU A 176 20.99 1.35 -6.18
CA GLU A 176 22.39 1.23 -5.76
C GLU A 176 22.67 -0.09 -5.01
N LEU A 177 21.76 -0.52 -4.13
CA LEU A 177 21.88 -1.79 -3.41
C LEU A 177 21.73 -3.00 -4.33
N PHE A 178 20.86 -2.91 -5.34
CA PHE A 178 20.71 -3.94 -6.37
C PHE A 178 21.99 -4.08 -7.20
N ASP A 179 22.51 -2.97 -7.72
CA ASP A 179 23.71 -2.95 -8.57
C ASP A 179 24.96 -3.43 -7.82
N SER A 180 25.01 -3.21 -6.50
CA SER A 180 26.10 -3.68 -5.63
C SER A 180 25.87 -5.08 -5.04
N GLY A 181 24.76 -5.76 -5.38
CA GLY A 181 24.41 -7.08 -4.82
C GLY A 181 24.27 -7.09 -3.30
N SER A 182 23.91 -5.94 -2.71
CA SER A 182 23.92 -5.69 -1.27
C SER A 182 22.52 -5.40 -0.71
N ILE A 183 21.46 -5.87 -1.38
CA ILE A 183 20.08 -5.71 -0.90
C ILE A 183 19.94 -6.43 0.44
N PRO A 184 19.55 -5.72 1.51
CA PRO A 184 19.43 -6.32 2.83
C PRO A 184 18.21 -7.24 2.88
N CYS A 185 18.45 -8.49 3.26
CA CYS A 185 17.44 -9.51 3.53
C CYS A 185 17.43 -9.84 5.03
N LYS A 186 16.34 -10.46 5.49
CA LYS A 186 16.19 -10.93 6.87
C LYS A 186 16.24 -12.44 6.92
#